data_AF-A0A7R9LQH7-F1
#
_entry.id   AF-A0A7R9LQH7-F1
#
_cell.length_a   1.000
_cell.length_b   1.000
_cell.length_c   1.000
_cell.angle_alpha   90.00
_cell.angle_beta   90.00
_cell.angle_gamma   90.00
#
_symmetry.space_group_name_H-M   'P 1'
#
loop_
_entity.id
_entity.type
_entity.pdbx_description
1 polymer ?
#
loop_
_entity_poly.entity_id
_entity_poly.type
_entity_poly.pdbx_seq_one_letter_code
_entity_poly.pdbx_strand_id
1 'polypeptide(L)'
;MKKYFLTLSLFVNVCLAAKSKCNMTIEEADVCAKKLMFIGDRDNIIPTNDQQMQTYCSRMQEGIRCIRHYARSCLPPFPQQVFGMFAYDSKTVLRKQCKLPNDRSEFVRHVSCFLPKPAMEPLHLCMDQFIISLNVVKSMDPDIKIPGVCCTNDVLDFTCGRYESVEKCDKYMDANAWSQLKDNKSAEQLVTERALQKYFSPIPSLVAVITNYEMR
;
A
#
# COMPACT_ATOMS: atom_id res chain seq x y z
N MET A 1 48.28 12.81 -19.38
CA MET A 1 46.95 13.19 -18.83
C MET A 1 45.84 13.30 -19.90
N LYS A 2 45.80 12.44 -20.94
CA LYS A 2 44.78 12.48 -22.01
C LYS A 2 43.90 11.23 -22.12
N LYS A 3 44.08 10.24 -21.22
CA LYS A 3 43.38 8.94 -21.27
C LYS A 3 42.08 8.87 -20.45
N TYR A 4 41.84 9.81 -19.54
CA TYR A 4 40.65 9.81 -18.67
C TYR A 4 39.45 10.60 -19.24
N PHE A 5 39.68 11.44 -20.26
CA PHE A 5 38.63 12.28 -20.84
C PHE A 5 37.72 11.51 -21.82
N LEU A 6 38.27 10.48 -22.50
CA LEU A 6 37.54 9.63 -23.45
C LEU A 6 36.63 8.59 -22.76
N THR A 7 36.96 8.19 -21.54
CA THR A 7 36.09 7.31 -20.75
C THR A 7 34.89 8.06 -20.17
N LEU A 8 35.02 9.36 -19.88
CA LEU A 8 33.92 10.16 -19.34
C LEU A 8 32.83 10.43 -20.41
N SER A 9 33.20 10.61 -21.68
CA SER A 9 32.23 10.84 -22.77
C SER A 9 31.39 9.61 -23.13
N LEU A 10 31.86 8.40 -22.81
CA LEU A 10 31.11 7.16 -23.00
C LEU A 10 30.04 6.97 -21.90
N PHE A 11 30.28 7.46 -20.69
CA PHE A 11 29.28 7.41 -19.61
C PHE A 11 28.16 8.46 -19.76
N VAL A 12 28.44 9.61 -20.38
CA VAL A 12 27.43 10.67 -20.54
C VAL A 12 26.39 10.33 -21.62
N ASN A 13 26.74 9.53 -22.62
CA ASN A 13 25.79 9.12 -23.69
C ASN A 13 24.82 8.01 -23.29
N VAL A 14 25.02 7.34 -22.14
CA VAL A 14 24.05 6.36 -21.59
C VAL A 14 22.88 7.07 -20.90
N CYS A 15 22.97 8.38 -20.65
CA CYS A 15 21.90 9.17 -20.03
C CYS A 15 20.89 9.77 -21.02
N LEU A 16 20.99 9.50 -22.34
CA LEU A 16 19.84 9.69 -23.24
C LEU A 16 18.85 8.57 -22.98
N ALA A 17 18.15 8.69 -21.86
CA ALA A 17 16.94 7.95 -21.56
C ALA A 17 15.98 8.13 -22.74
N ALA A 18 15.87 7.11 -23.57
CA ALA A 18 14.75 6.96 -24.48
C ALA A 18 13.49 7.11 -23.62
N LYS A 19 12.79 8.24 -23.74
CA LYS A 19 11.45 8.40 -23.18
C LYS A 19 10.61 7.28 -23.79
N SER A 20 10.40 6.20 -23.04
CA SER A 20 9.39 5.23 -23.39
C SER A 20 8.09 6.01 -23.52
N LYS A 21 7.47 5.98 -24.71
CA LYS A 21 6.13 6.53 -24.86
C LYS A 21 5.25 5.73 -23.90
N CYS A 22 4.75 6.39 -22.87
CA CYS A 22 3.80 5.81 -21.96
C CYS A 22 2.51 5.56 -22.75
N ASN A 23 2.16 4.29 -22.95
CA ASN A 23 0.99 3.87 -23.72
C ASN A 23 -0.21 3.51 -22.82
N MET A 24 -0.16 3.88 -21.54
CA MET A 24 -1.14 3.47 -20.54
C MET A 24 -1.54 4.68 -19.69
N THR A 25 -2.83 4.91 -19.50
CA THR A 25 -3.32 6.02 -18.68
C THR A 25 -3.21 5.72 -17.19
N ILE A 26 -3.40 6.75 -16.35
CA ILE A 26 -3.41 6.58 -14.89
C ILE A 26 -4.63 5.75 -14.47
N GLU A 27 -5.77 5.94 -15.11
CA GLU A 27 -7.02 5.22 -14.82
C GLU A 27 -6.89 3.73 -15.15
N GLU A 28 -6.22 3.39 -16.26
CA GLU A 28 -5.89 2.01 -16.58
C GLU A 28 -4.93 1.41 -15.53
N ALA A 29 -3.99 2.21 -15.02
CA ALA A 29 -3.05 1.78 -13.98
C ALA A 29 -3.77 1.55 -12.64
N ASP A 30 -4.76 2.38 -12.32
CA ASP A 30 -5.60 2.24 -11.14
C ASP A 30 -6.44 0.96 -11.19
N VAL A 31 -6.98 0.59 -12.35
CA VAL A 31 -7.65 -0.72 -12.53
C VAL A 31 -6.69 -1.87 -12.20
N CYS A 32 -5.41 -1.74 -12.58
CA CYS A 32 -4.40 -2.74 -12.28
C CYS A 32 -3.99 -2.75 -10.81
N ALA A 33 -3.86 -1.59 -10.17
CA ALA A 33 -3.60 -1.47 -8.74
C ALA A 33 -4.77 -2.02 -7.91
N LYS A 34 -6.02 -1.77 -8.31
CA LYS A 34 -7.23 -2.32 -7.67
C LYS A 34 -7.20 -3.85 -7.63
N LYS A 35 -6.62 -4.53 -8.63
CA LYS A 35 -6.45 -6.00 -8.61
C LYS A 35 -5.51 -6.50 -7.51
N LEU A 36 -4.61 -5.65 -7.01
CA LEU A 36 -3.65 -5.97 -5.95
C LEU A 36 -4.19 -5.69 -4.54
N MET A 37 -5.25 -4.90 -4.45
CA MET A 37 -5.83 -4.47 -3.19
C MET A 37 -6.77 -5.53 -2.65
N PHE A 38 -6.41 -6.14 -1.52
CA PHE A 38 -7.32 -7.02 -0.78
C PHE A 38 -8.40 -6.20 -0.04
N ILE A 39 -8.00 -5.04 0.48
CA ILE A 39 -8.84 -4.05 1.15
C ILE A 39 -8.99 -2.83 0.23
N GLY A 40 -10.17 -2.22 0.18
CA GLY A 40 -10.51 -1.12 -0.73
C GLY A 40 -11.20 -1.57 -2.03
N ASP A 41 -11.02 -2.83 -2.46
CA ASP A 41 -11.81 -3.40 -3.55
C ASP A 41 -13.01 -4.20 -3.04
N ARG A 42 -14.18 -3.56 -3.07
CA ARG A 42 -15.47 -4.18 -2.70
C ARG A 42 -15.92 -5.27 -3.67
N ASP A 43 -15.30 -5.40 -4.85
CA ASP A 43 -15.58 -6.47 -5.81
C ASP A 43 -14.63 -7.67 -5.62
N ASN A 44 -13.65 -7.56 -4.72
CA ASN A 44 -12.69 -8.63 -4.49
C ASN A 44 -13.37 -9.88 -3.89
N ILE A 45 -12.78 -11.04 -4.17
CA ILE A 45 -13.19 -12.32 -3.59
C ILE A 45 -12.38 -12.60 -2.33
N ILE A 46 -13.05 -13.01 -1.26
CA ILE A 46 -12.40 -13.60 -0.09
C ILE A 46 -12.39 -15.12 -0.35
N PRO A 47 -11.25 -15.73 -0.67
CA PRO A 47 -11.24 -17.13 -1.08
C PRO A 47 -11.63 -18.04 0.10
N THR A 48 -12.62 -18.90 -0.09
CA THR A 48 -13.09 -19.86 0.92
C THR A 48 -12.71 -21.31 0.61
N ASN A 49 -12.10 -21.54 -0.55
CA ASN A 49 -11.68 -22.85 -1.03
C ASN A 49 -10.53 -22.71 -2.04
N ASP A 50 -9.93 -23.84 -2.40
CA ASP A 50 -8.76 -23.88 -3.29
C ASP A 50 -9.04 -23.29 -4.68
N GLN A 51 -10.23 -23.53 -5.24
CA GLN A 51 -10.60 -23.00 -6.56
C GLN A 51 -10.67 -21.47 -6.53
N GLN A 52 -11.33 -20.89 -5.53
CA GLN A 52 -11.36 -19.43 -5.36
C GLN A 52 -9.98 -18.87 -5.06
N MET A 53 -9.13 -19.60 -4.34
CA MET A 53 -7.75 -19.21 -4.10
C MET A 53 -6.93 -19.16 -5.40
N GLN A 54 -7.13 -20.10 -6.32
CA GLN A 54 -6.51 -20.06 -7.64
C GLN A 54 -6.94 -18.83 -8.44
N THR A 55 -8.24 -18.48 -8.41
CA THR A 55 -8.75 -17.24 -9.03
C THR A 55 -8.11 -15.99 -8.41
N TYR A 56 -8.03 -15.92 -7.08
CA TYR A 56 -7.37 -14.83 -6.36
C TYR A 56 -5.89 -14.71 -6.77
N CYS A 57 -5.16 -15.82 -6.79
CA CYS A 57 -3.76 -15.87 -7.20
C CYS A 57 -3.54 -15.39 -8.64
N SER A 58 -4.37 -15.85 -9.58
CA SER A 58 -4.30 -15.44 -10.99
C SER A 58 -4.52 -13.93 -11.12
N ARG A 59 -5.55 -13.40 -10.46
CA ARG A 59 -5.88 -11.97 -10.43
C ARG A 59 -4.74 -11.12 -9.88
N MET A 60 -4.15 -11.51 -8.75
CA MET A 60 -3.01 -10.80 -8.14
C MET A 60 -1.78 -10.81 -9.07
N GLN A 61 -1.46 -11.96 -9.66
CA GLN A 61 -0.34 -12.07 -10.60
C GLN A 61 -0.54 -11.21 -11.85
N GLU A 62 -1.78 -11.15 -12.36
CA GLU A 62 -2.15 -10.27 -13.47
C GLU A 62 -1.99 -8.79 -13.08
N GLY A 63 -2.48 -8.41 -11.91
CA GLY A 63 -2.28 -7.07 -11.34
C GLY A 63 -0.81 -6.68 -11.29
N ILE A 64 0.06 -7.54 -10.72
CA ILE A 64 1.50 -7.27 -10.59
C ILE A 64 2.13 -7.08 -11.97
N ARG A 65 1.78 -7.94 -12.94
CA ARG A 65 2.29 -7.82 -14.31
C ARG A 65 1.87 -6.49 -14.94
N CYS A 66 0.60 -6.12 -14.80
CA CYS A 66 0.07 -4.90 -15.39
C CYS A 66 0.71 -3.64 -14.77
N ILE A 67 0.70 -3.50 -13.44
CA ILE A 67 1.25 -2.30 -12.80
C ILE A 67 2.78 -2.21 -12.98
N ARG A 68 3.48 -3.34 -13.14
CA ARG A 68 4.91 -3.35 -13.52
C ARG A 68 5.14 -2.89 -14.95
N HIS A 69 4.21 -3.14 -15.87
CA HIS A 69 4.28 -2.59 -17.21
C HIS A 69 4.15 -1.06 -17.16
N TYR A 70 3.14 -0.54 -16.44
CA TYR A 70 2.99 0.89 -16.20
C TYR A 70 4.25 1.50 -15.58
N ALA A 71 4.77 0.92 -14.49
CA ALA A 71 5.95 1.44 -13.80
C ALA A 71 7.20 1.49 -14.68
N ARG A 72 7.36 0.57 -15.62
CA ARG A 72 8.51 0.55 -16.55
C ARG A 72 8.39 1.52 -17.70
N SER A 73 7.16 1.76 -18.17
CA SER A 73 6.90 2.52 -19.39
C SER A 73 6.56 3.98 -19.12
N CYS A 74 6.05 4.29 -17.92
CA CYS A 74 5.41 5.57 -17.62
C CYS A 74 6.03 6.32 -16.43
N LEU A 75 6.67 5.63 -15.49
CA LEU A 75 7.27 6.29 -14.33
C LEU A 75 8.71 6.73 -14.61
N PRO A 76 9.17 7.84 -13.99
CA PRO A 76 10.57 8.22 -14.01
C PRO A 76 11.44 7.23 -13.22
N PRO A 77 12.78 7.26 -13.39
CA PRO A 77 13.67 6.24 -12.85
C PRO A 77 13.55 5.98 -11.34
N PHE A 78 13.39 7.03 -10.53
CA PHE A 78 13.31 6.88 -9.08
C PHE A 78 12.01 6.16 -8.64
N PRO A 79 10.79 6.62 -9.00
CA PRO A 79 9.57 5.88 -8.70
C PRO A 79 9.53 4.47 -9.32
N GLN A 80 10.15 4.28 -10.50
CA GLN A 80 10.31 2.95 -11.11
C GLN A 80 11.14 2.01 -10.22
N GLN A 81 12.24 2.50 -9.65
CA GLN A 81 13.09 1.73 -8.74
C GLN A 81 12.35 1.36 -7.45
N VAL A 82 11.68 2.34 -6.83
CA VAL A 82 10.87 2.15 -5.62
C VAL A 82 9.77 1.10 -5.88
N PHE A 83 9.04 1.23 -6.98
CA PHE A 83 8.04 0.23 -7.38
C PHE A 83 8.67 -1.15 -7.61
N GLY A 84 9.86 -1.20 -8.23
CA GLY A 84 10.58 -2.45 -8.48
C GLY A 84 10.88 -3.24 -7.21
N MET A 85 11.20 -2.55 -6.12
CA MET A 85 11.41 -3.13 -4.79
C MET A 85 10.11 -3.74 -4.24
N PHE A 86 9.03 -2.96 -4.16
CA PHE A 86 7.72 -3.45 -3.70
C PHE A 86 7.20 -4.62 -4.54
N ALA A 87 7.34 -4.55 -5.87
CA ALA A 87 6.89 -5.61 -6.76
C ALA A 87 7.68 -6.91 -6.60
N TYR A 88 8.94 -6.85 -6.17
CA TYR A 88 9.75 -8.04 -5.88
C TYR A 88 9.24 -8.76 -4.63
N ASP A 89 9.03 -8.02 -3.54
CA ASP A 89 8.56 -8.57 -2.27
C ASP A 89 7.15 -9.14 -2.41
N SER A 90 6.23 -8.38 -3.02
CA SER A 90 4.86 -8.84 -3.30
C SER A 90 4.83 -10.11 -4.14
N LYS A 91 5.70 -10.23 -5.16
CA LYS A 91 5.80 -11.44 -5.98
C LYS A 91 6.31 -12.64 -5.16
N THR A 92 7.25 -12.41 -4.25
CA THR A 92 7.82 -13.46 -3.40
C THR A 92 6.76 -14.01 -2.44
N VAL A 93 6.02 -13.12 -1.76
CA VAL A 93 4.91 -13.49 -0.87
C VAL A 93 3.81 -14.21 -1.64
N LEU A 94 3.36 -13.64 -2.77
CA LEU A 94 2.30 -14.24 -3.58
C LEU A 94 2.71 -15.62 -4.12
N ARG A 95 3.98 -15.78 -4.53
CA ARG A 95 4.48 -17.09 -4.99
C ARG A 95 4.44 -18.13 -3.87
N LYS A 96 4.80 -17.76 -2.63
CA LYS A 96 4.72 -18.67 -1.49
C LYS A 96 3.27 -19.07 -1.24
N GLN A 97 2.38 -18.10 -1.07
CA GLN A 97 0.96 -18.32 -0.79
C GLN A 97 0.23 -19.12 -1.87
N CYS A 98 0.60 -18.95 -3.14
CA CYS A 98 -0.13 -19.53 -4.27
C CYS A 98 0.43 -20.86 -4.81
N LYS A 99 1.64 -21.27 -4.39
CA LYS A 99 2.33 -22.42 -5.01
C LYS A 99 1.94 -23.76 -4.42
N LEU A 100 1.90 -23.87 -3.09
CA LEU A 100 1.67 -25.15 -2.42
C LEU A 100 0.22 -25.25 -1.92
N PRO A 101 -0.42 -26.44 -2.01
CA PRO A 101 -1.76 -26.64 -1.46
C PRO A 101 -1.86 -26.27 0.03
N ASN A 102 -0.85 -26.61 0.83
CA ASN A 102 -0.83 -26.30 2.27
C ASN A 102 -0.82 -24.77 2.51
N ASP A 103 0.06 -24.03 1.84
CA ASP A 103 0.12 -22.56 1.95
C ASP A 103 -1.20 -21.89 1.54
N ARG A 104 -1.85 -22.41 0.48
CA ARG A 104 -3.17 -21.93 0.04
C ARG A 104 -4.25 -22.20 1.10
N SER A 105 -4.24 -23.40 1.68
CA SER A 105 -5.22 -23.78 2.72
C SER A 105 -5.05 -22.95 4.00
N GLU A 106 -3.80 -22.66 4.38
CA GLU A 106 -3.48 -21.83 5.53
C GLU A 106 -3.93 -20.37 5.29
N PHE A 107 -3.65 -19.83 4.10
CA PHE A 107 -4.13 -18.50 3.71
C PHE A 107 -5.66 -18.42 3.77
N VAL A 108 -6.38 -19.37 3.15
CA VAL A 108 -7.85 -19.46 3.19
C VAL A 108 -8.36 -19.51 4.63
N ARG A 109 -7.72 -20.28 5.51
CA ARG A 109 -8.07 -20.35 6.94
C ARG A 109 -7.95 -18.98 7.59
N HIS A 110 -6.87 -18.23 7.35
CA HIS A 110 -6.67 -16.92 7.95
C HIS A 110 -7.65 -15.87 7.41
N VAL A 111 -7.78 -15.75 6.09
CA VAL A 111 -8.66 -14.72 5.49
C VAL A 111 -10.15 -14.98 5.71
N SER A 112 -10.52 -16.18 6.15
CA SER A 112 -11.90 -16.51 6.54
C SER A 112 -12.43 -15.64 7.69
N CYS A 113 -11.56 -15.00 8.49
CA CYS A 113 -11.97 -14.06 9.53
C CYS A 113 -12.70 -12.82 8.99
N PHE A 114 -12.50 -12.51 7.71
CA PHE A 114 -13.16 -11.42 7.02
C PHE A 114 -14.55 -11.80 6.50
N LEU A 115 -15.01 -13.03 6.75
CA LEU A 115 -16.35 -13.47 6.38
C LEU A 115 -17.35 -13.20 7.51
N PRO A 116 -18.61 -12.84 7.16
CA PRO A 116 -19.10 -12.61 5.80
C PRO A 116 -18.55 -11.30 5.22
N LYS A 117 -18.47 -11.18 3.88
CA LYS A 117 -17.88 -10.02 3.19
C LYS A 117 -18.30 -8.63 3.71
N PRO A 118 -19.55 -8.37 4.13
CA PRO A 118 -19.92 -7.09 4.74
C PRO A 118 -19.12 -6.71 6.01
N ALA A 119 -18.52 -7.69 6.72
CA ALA A 119 -17.66 -7.43 7.87
C ALA A 119 -16.36 -6.69 7.51
N MET A 120 -15.97 -6.68 6.22
CA MET A 120 -14.83 -5.93 5.70
C MET A 120 -15.14 -4.46 5.43
N GLU A 121 -16.40 -4.01 5.46
CA GLU A 121 -16.73 -2.62 5.08
C GLU A 121 -15.96 -1.57 5.90
N PRO A 122 -15.76 -1.72 7.23
CA PRO A 122 -14.91 -0.80 7.99
C PRO A 122 -13.47 -0.73 7.45
N LEU A 123 -12.90 -1.86 7.03
CA LEU A 123 -11.57 -1.89 6.43
C LEU A 123 -11.57 -1.22 5.04
N HIS A 124 -12.59 -1.46 4.22
CA HIS A 124 -12.73 -0.79 2.92
C HIS A 124 -12.80 0.74 3.08
N LEU A 125 -13.64 1.23 3.99
CA LEU A 125 -13.76 2.66 4.30
C LEU A 125 -12.44 3.23 4.81
N CYS A 126 -11.70 2.47 5.62
CA CYS A 126 -10.39 2.87 6.12
C CYS A 126 -9.37 3.04 4.98
N MET A 127 -9.38 2.13 3.99
CA MET A 127 -8.55 2.26 2.79
C MET A 127 -9.00 3.43 1.90
N ASP A 128 -10.30 3.68 1.78
CA ASP A 128 -10.80 4.85 1.04
C ASP A 128 -10.30 6.16 1.68
N GLN A 129 -10.35 6.27 3.01
CA GLN A 129 -9.82 7.41 3.76
C GLN A 129 -8.30 7.58 3.56
N PHE A 130 -7.55 6.48 3.51
CA PHE A 130 -6.12 6.53 3.21
C PHE A 130 -5.85 7.06 1.80
N ILE A 131 -6.59 6.59 0.79
CA ILE A 131 -6.47 7.08 -0.59
C ILE A 131 -6.81 8.58 -0.68
N ILE A 132 -7.88 9.02 0.00
CA ILE A 132 -8.25 10.45 0.09
C ILE A 132 -7.11 11.24 0.75
N SER A 133 -6.52 10.74 1.84
CA SER A 133 -5.43 11.40 2.55
C SER A 133 -4.18 11.54 1.68
N LEU A 134 -3.82 10.51 0.91
CA LEU A 134 -2.73 10.59 -0.07
C LEU A 134 -2.99 11.65 -1.16
N ASN A 135 -4.25 11.83 -1.57
CA ASN A 135 -4.61 12.91 -2.51
C ASN A 135 -4.45 14.31 -1.89
N VAL A 136 -4.67 14.47 -0.59
CA VAL A 136 -4.35 15.72 0.11
C VAL A 136 -2.84 15.95 0.13
N VAL A 137 -2.05 14.92 0.47
CA VAL A 137 -0.58 15.01 0.49
C VAL A 137 0.00 15.40 -0.87
N LYS A 138 -0.61 14.94 -1.97
CA LYS A 138 -0.22 15.31 -3.34
C LYS A 138 -0.21 16.84 -3.56
N SER A 139 -1.13 17.55 -2.93
CA SER A 139 -1.31 19.00 -3.05
C SER A 139 -0.50 19.83 -2.04
N MET A 140 0.20 19.18 -1.11
CA MET A 140 1.05 19.86 -0.13
C MET A 140 2.36 20.39 -0.73
N ASP A 141 3.06 21.26 0.02
CA ASP A 141 4.39 21.73 -0.36
C ASP A 141 5.39 20.57 -0.43
N PRO A 142 6.32 20.56 -1.42
CA PRO A 142 7.28 19.48 -1.61
C PRO A 142 8.04 19.08 -0.33
N ASP A 143 8.40 20.06 0.50
CA ASP A 143 9.17 19.86 1.73
C ASP A 143 8.42 19.09 2.81
N ILE A 144 7.08 19.09 2.78
CA ILE A 144 6.23 18.38 3.74
C ILE A 144 5.56 17.14 3.14
N LYS A 145 5.75 16.84 1.85
CA LYS A 145 5.14 15.66 1.21
C LYS A 145 5.59 14.35 1.85
N ILE A 146 6.89 14.18 2.09
CA ILE A 146 7.43 12.96 2.70
C ILE A 146 6.87 12.79 4.13
N PRO A 147 6.98 13.79 5.04
CA PRO A 147 6.30 13.73 6.32
C PRO A 147 4.80 13.45 6.22
N GLY A 148 4.11 14.08 5.27
CA GLY A 148 2.67 13.88 5.05
C GLY A 148 2.32 12.44 4.66
N VAL A 149 3.10 11.81 3.76
CA VAL A 149 2.93 10.40 3.41
C VAL A 149 3.20 9.51 4.64
N CYS A 150 4.26 9.78 5.40
CA CYS A 150 4.59 9.01 6.60
C CYS A 150 3.46 9.08 7.64
N CYS A 151 2.98 10.26 7.99
CA CYS A 151 1.86 10.43 8.92
C CYS A 151 0.59 9.71 8.43
N THR A 152 0.30 9.81 7.13
CA THR A 152 -0.85 9.14 6.51
C THR A 152 -0.73 7.62 6.62
N ASN A 153 0.47 7.07 6.43
CA ASN A 153 0.74 5.65 6.52
C ASN A 153 0.70 5.14 7.98
N ASP A 154 1.19 5.92 8.94
CA ASP A 154 1.12 5.56 10.36
C ASP A 154 -0.33 5.48 10.85
N VAL A 155 -1.18 6.41 10.37
CA VAL A 155 -2.63 6.34 10.64
C VAL A 155 -3.22 5.08 10.04
N LEU A 156 -2.92 4.74 8.78
CA LEU A 156 -3.40 3.51 8.13
C LEU A 156 -2.99 2.25 8.92
N ASP A 157 -1.73 2.14 9.34
CA ASP A 157 -1.25 0.98 10.10
C ASP A 157 -1.99 0.86 11.44
N PHE A 158 -2.15 1.97 12.14
CA PHE A 158 -2.78 1.99 13.46
C PHE A 158 -4.30 1.72 13.37
N THR A 159 -5.02 2.44 12.52
CA THR A 159 -6.48 2.38 12.46
C THR A 159 -6.97 1.17 11.66
N CYS A 160 -6.42 0.95 10.46
CA CYS A 160 -6.90 -0.10 9.57
C CYS A 160 -6.23 -1.44 9.86
N GLY A 161 -4.91 -1.43 10.08
CA GLY A 161 -4.14 -2.64 10.35
C GLY A 161 -4.44 -3.19 11.74
N ARG A 162 -4.06 -2.45 12.77
CA ARG A 162 -4.00 -2.99 14.14
C ARG A 162 -5.31 -2.97 14.92
N TYR A 163 -6.23 -2.07 14.61
CA TYR A 163 -7.51 -2.03 15.31
C TYR A 163 -8.52 -2.97 14.66
N GLU A 164 -8.83 -2.74 13.38
CA GLU A 164 -9.92 -3.45 12.71
C GLU A 164 -9.58 -4.89 12.28
N SER A 165 -8.37 -5.17 11.79
CA SER A 165 -8.04 -6.50 11.28
C SER A 165 -7.63 -7.47 12.41
N VAL A 166 -6.89 -6.96 13.38
CA VAL A 166 -6.29 -7.76 14.45
C VAL A 166 -7.34 -8.14 15.51
N GLU A 167 -8.24 -7.23 15.90
CA GLU A 167 -9.32 -7.57 16.84
C GLU A 167 -10.30 -8.62 16.26
N LYS A 168 -10.66 -8.50 14.97
CA LYS A 168 -11.58 -9.43 14.31
C LYS A 168 -10.96 -10.79 14.01
N CYS A 169 -9.64 -10.84 13.79
CA CYS A 169 -8.94 -12.05 13.38
C CYS A 169 -8.12 -12.71 14.50
N ASP A 170 -8.28 -12.27 15.75
CA ASP A 170 -7.48 -12.73 16.92
C ASP A 170 -7.40 -14.24 17.03
N LYS A 171 -8.56 -14.91 17.01
CA LYS A 171 -8.66 -16.37 17.11
C LYS A 171 -7.97 -17.15 15.99
N TYR A 172 -7.58 -16.50 14.89
CA TYR A 172 -6.94 -17.15 13.74
C TYR A 172 -5.43 -16.94 13.69
N MET A 173 -4.85 -16.03 14.48
CA MET A 173 -3.42 -15.77 14.50
C MET A 173 -2.69 -16.62 15.56
N ASP A 174 -1.40 -16.88 15.34
CA ASP A 174 -0.56 -17.64 16.26
C ASP A 174 -0.37 -16.89 17.59
N ALA A 175 -0.47 -17.59 18.73
CA ALA A 175 -0.41 -16.98 20.06
C ALA A 175 0.93 -16.28 20.35
N ASN A 176 2.05 -16.75 19.77
CA ASN A 176 3.37 -16.14 19.92
C ASN A 176 3.55 -14.94 18.99
N ALA A 177 2.94 -14.96 17.79
CA ALA A 177 2.86 -13.76 16.95
C ALA A 177 2.04 -12.66 17.64
N TRP A 178 0.99 -13.08 18.36
CA TRP A 178 0.14 -12.20 19.15
C TRP A 178 0.83 -11.53 20.34
N SER A 179 1.65 -12.28 21.10
CA SER A 179 2.38 -11.70 22.23
C SER A 179 3.38 -10.64 21.76
N GLN A 180 4.07 -10.88 20.64
CA GLN A 180 5.01 -9.91 20.06
C GLN A 180 4.32 -8.61 19.60
N LEU A 181 3.12 -8.70 19.01
CA LEU A 181 2.33 -7.53 18.64
C LEU A 181 1.77 -6.78 19.87
N LYS A 182 1.36 -7.51 20.93
CA LYS A 182 0.86 -6.92 22.19
C LYS A 182 1.96 -6.26 23.02
N ASP A 183 3.17 -6.78 23.02
CA ASP A 183 4.28 -6.21 23.78
C ASP A 183 4.76 -4.88 23.15
N ASN A 184 4.79 -4.80 21.82
CA ASN A 184 5.04 -3.55 21.08
C ASN A 184 3.90 -2.52 21.23
N LYS A 185 2.68 -2.97 21.56
CA LYS A 185 1.48 -2.14 21.78
C LYS A 185 1.70 -1.08 22.86
N SER A 186 2.42 -1.42 23.93
CA SER A 186 2.66 -0.53 25.07
C SER A 186 3.64 0.61 24.75
N ALA A 187 4.67 0.35 23.94
CA ALA A 187 5.67 1.33 23.58
C ALA A 187 5.19 2.28 22.47
N GLU A 188 4.49 1.76 21.46
CA GLU A 188 3.98 2.58 20.35
C GLU A 188 2.70 3.36 20.72
N GLN A 189 1.76 2.83 21.52
CA GLN A 189 0.61 3.63 21.97
C GLN A 189 1.04 4.89 22.73
N LEU A 190 2.09 4.82 23.56
CA LEU A 190 2.60 5.98 24.31
C LEU A 190 3.24 7.06 23.43
N VAL A 191 3.75 6.68 22.25
CA VAL A 191 4.35 7.59 21.27
C VAL A 191 3.28 8.15 20.34
N THR A 192 2.35 7.29 19.88
CA THR A 192 1.26 7.65 18.99
C THR A 192 0.17 8.45 19.70
N GLU A 193 -0.18 8.17 20.96
CA GLU A 193 -1.09 9.03 21.75
C GLU A 193 -0.48 10.41 22.00
N ARG A 194 0.85 10.50 22.20
CA ARG A 194 1.54 11.80 22.31
C ARG A 194 1.60 12.54 20.98
N ALA A 195 1.78 11.83 19.86
CA ALA A 195 1.74 12.42 18.53
C ALA A 195 0.32 12.85 18.15
N LEU A 196 -0.68 12.00 18.34
CA LEU A 196 -2.09 12.28 18.10
C LEU A 196 -2.63 13.35 19.07
N GLN A 197 -2.23 13.43 20.34
CA GLN A 197 -2.61 14.58 21.18
C GLN A 197 -1.99 15.89 20.69
N LYS A 198 -0.77 15.83 20.13
CA LYS A 198 -0.05 17.00 19.64
C LYS A 198 -0.54 17.47 18.27
N TYR A 199 -1.04 16.56 17.43
CA TYR A 199 -1.46 16.84 16.04
C TYR A 199 -2.97 16.67 15.79
N PHE A 200 -3.70 16.02 16.70
CA PHE A 200 -5.13 15.72 16.69
C PHE A 200 -5.79 16.01 18.06
N SER A 201 -5.69 17.26 18.54
CA SER A 201 -6.83 17.85 19.25
C SER A 201 -7.90 18.16 18.18
N PRO A 202 -9.21 18.02 18.47
CA PRO A 202 -10.16 17.33 17.61
C PRO A 202 -10.29 17.93 16.21
N ILE A 203 -10.88 17.11 15.33
CA ILE A 203 -11.18 17.35 13.92
C ILE A 203 -12.28 18.44 13.70
N PRO A 204 -12.35 19.55 14.47
CA PRO A 204 -12.85 20.82 13.90
C PRO A 204 -11.75 21.72 13.30
N SER A 205 -10.47 21.54 13.64
CA SER A 205 -9.45 22.55 13.31
C SER A 205 -8.97 22.52 11.85
N LEU A 206 -8.83 21.35 11.22
CA LEU A 206 -8.49 21.26 9.79
C LEU A 206 -9.64 21.70 8.88
N VAL A 207 -10.89 21.46 9.28
CA VAL A 207 -12.08 22.01 8.61
C VAL A 207 -12.17 23.53 8.82
N ALA A 208 -11.83 24.05 10.00
CA ALA A 208 -11.81 25.50 10.28
C ALA A 208 -10.70 26.26 9.55
N VAL A 209 -9.58 25.62 9.23
CA VAL A 209 -8.53 26.21 8.38
C VAL A 209 -8.97 26.27 6.91
N ILE A 210 -9.73 25.28 6.44
CA ILE A 210 -10.25 25.24 5.07
C ILE A 210 -11.43 26.21 4.89
N THR A 211 -12.35 26.34 5.86
CA THR A 211 -13.50 27.26 5.73
C THR A 211 -13.14 28.74 5.89
N ASN A 212 -11.99 29.09 6.49
CA ASN A 212 -11.51 30.47 6.55
C ASN A 212 -10.79 30.93 5.27
N TYR A 213 -10.44 30.02 4.35
CA TYR A 213 -9.78 30.38 3.09
C TYR A 213 -10.77 30.73 1.96
N GLU A 214 -12.07 30.44 2.12
CA GLU A 214 -13.13 30.78 1.14
C GLU A 214 -13.89 32.08 1.45
N MET A 215 -13.47 32.85 2.47
CA MET A 215 -14.06 34.16 2.80
C MET A 215 -13.05 35.31 2.87
N ARG A 216 -12.02 35.31 2.01
CA ARG A 216 -11.19 36.49 1.73
C ARG A 216 -10.91 36.63 0.24
#